data_AF-A0A8H3DF92-F1
#
_entry.id   AF-A0A8H3DF92-F1
#
_cell.length_a   1.000
_cell.length_b   1.000
_cell.length_c   1.000
_cell.angle_alpha   90.00
_cell.angle_beta   90.00
_cell.angle_gamma   90.00
#
_symmetry.space_group_name_H-M   'P 1'
#
loop_
_entity.id
_entity.type
_entity.pdbx_description
1 polymer ?
#
loop_
_entity_poly.entity_id
_entity_poly.type
_entity_poly.pdbx_seq_one_letter_code
_entity_poly.pdbx_strand_id
1 'polypeptide(L)'
;MLCLTRPIAVRRSFHSSALALNSQIRLIEDTNNPPQESNTELSSSRIENEPFPGLELVSQTRPPPTPSSSGLPQVVTENEPRDIPRINAFDTHRFVTALERTFPTPVARTLMRATRALLVVRFGRVKQEIFGVRDLDNQAYLFRAALSELRTELTMRTRSEFAALRTASNALRREVDALNGKMKEDIGTLKHDIDMDINNHKNETRSDAKVNELAIEELNHRATIKISDLRTEIEQAKWVNVSRGVLGVLSLVPLVILTMELAPKPPKPVPVPTPTVIVEREKLDLREFEGNESTS
;
A
#
# COMPACT_ATOMS: atom_id res chain seq x y z
N MET A 1 22.73 48.93 -2.97
CA MET A 1 21.27 48.77 -3.14
C MET A 1 21.01 47.34 -3.60
N LEU A 2 20.63 46.47 -2.67
CA LEU A 2 20.29 45.06 -2.88
C LEU A 2 18.79 44.98 -3.19
N CYS A 3 18.41 44.38 -4.30
CA CYS A 3 17.01 44.05 -4.59
C CYS A 3 16.90 42.53 -4.78
N LEU A 4 16.61 41.83 -3.68
CA LEU A 4 16.20 40.43 -3.68
C LEU A 4 14.68 40.38 -3.90
N THR A 5 14.24 39.82 -5.02
CA THR A 5 12.85 39.45 -5.25
C THR A 5 12.62 38.00 -4.79
N ARG A 6 11.79 37.84 -3.75
CA ARG A 6 11.30 36.55 -3.25
C ARG A 6 10.09 36.08 -4.07
N PRO A 7 10.01 34.80 -4.47
CA PRO A 7 8.75 34.23 -4.97
C PRO A 7 7.82 33.80 -3.82
N ILE A 8 6.54 34.11 -4.04
CA ILE A 8 5.40 33.89 -3.14
C ILE A 8 5.02 32.40 -3.14
N ALA A 9 5.11 31.75 -1.97
CA ALA A 9 4.67 30.37 -1.77
C ALA A 9 3.15 30.35 -1.48
N VAL A 10 2.37 29.77 -2.39
CA VAL A 10 0.93 29.53 -2.21
C VAL A 10 0.75 28.26 -1.37
N ARG A 11 0.45 28.45 -0.09
CA ARG A 11 0.11 27.40 0.88
C ARG A 11 -1.33 26.95 0.66
N ARG A 12 -1.54 25.82 -0.01
CA ARG A 12 -2.84 25.13 -0.03
C ARG A 12 -2.91 24.14 1.12
N SER A 13 -3.71 24.48 2.12
CA SER A 13 -4.16 23.58 3.18
C SER A 13 -5.23 22.65 2.63
N PHE A 14 -4.98 21.33 2.63
CA PHE A 14 -6.03 20.34 2.48
C PHE A 14 -6.15 19.53 3.78
N HIS A 15 -7.39 19.48 4.26
CA HIS A 15 -7.85 18.86 5.49
C HIS A 15 -7.51 17.37 5.54
N SER A 16 -7.04 16.93 6.70
CA SER A 16 -6.90 15.53 7.08
C SER A 16 -8.28 15.03 7.54
N SER A 17 -8.87 14.10 6.80
CA SER A 17 -10.07 13.38 7.22
C SER A 17 -9.64 12.02 7.76
N ALA A 18 -9.67 11.89 9.09
CA ALA A 18 -9.54 10.63 9.79
C ALA A 18 -10.79 9.77 9.55
N LEU A 19 -10.63 8.63 8.88
CA LEU A 19 -11.64 7.57 8.88
C LEU A 19 -11.16 6.45 9.80
N ALA A 20 -11.80 6.39 10.96
CA ALA A 20 -11.75 5.23 11.84
C ALA A 20 -12.48 4.07 11.16
N LEU A 21 -11.78 2.97 10.90
CA LEU A 21 -12.43 1.70 10.57
C LEU A 21 -12.14 0.67 11.64
N ASN A 22 -13.26 0.08 12.03
CA ASN A 22 -13.55 -0.66 13.22
C ASN A 22 -13.05 -2.10 13.08
N SER A 23 -12.42 -2.60 14.13
CA SER A 23 -11.99 -3.98 14.28
C SER A 23 -13.19 -4.92 14.38
N GLN A 24 -13.33 -5.85 13.43
CA GLN A 24 -14.03 -7.11 13.67
C GLN A 24 -13.17 -8.27 13.19
N ILE A 25 -12.51 -8.90 14.14
CA ILE A 25 -11.91 -10.23 14.02
C ILE A 25 -13.08 -11.22 14.04
N ARG A 26 -13.32 -11.89 12.92
CA ARG A 26 -14.11 -13.14 12.91
C ARG A 26 -13.16 -14.32 12.79
N LEU A 27 -13.02 -15.03 13.91
CA LEU A 27 -12.59 -16.42 13.99
C LEU A 27 -13.58 -17.30 13.20
N ILE A 28 -13.09 -18.03 12.20
CA ILE A 28 -13.71 -19.29 11.76
C ILE A 28 -12.57 -20.30 11.53
N GLU A 29 -12.66 -21.38 12.28
CA GLU A 29 -11.81 -22.56 12.28
C GLU A 29 -12.51 -23.69 11.49
N ASP A 30 -11.68 -24.63 10.99
CA ASP A 30 -11.95 -25.95 10.42
C ASP A 30 -12.62 -26.11 9.04
N THR A 31 -11.90 -26.71 8.07
CA THR A 31 -11.87 -28.17 7.85
C THR A 31 -11.08 -28.53 6.57
N ASN A 32 -10.23 -29.56 6.66
CA ASN A 32 -9.48 -30.21 5.59
C ASN A 32 -10.35 -30.87 4.49
N ASN A 33 -10.09 -30.59 3.20
CA ASN A 33 -9.92 -31.60 2.12
C ASN A 33 -9.48 -30.95 0.77
N PRO A 34 -8.87 -31.70 -0.18
CA PRO A 34 -8.03 -31.19 -1.26
C PRO A 34 -8.84 -30.72 -2.50
N PRO A 35 -8.24 -29.96 -3.43
CA PRO A 35 -9.00 -29.42 -4.55
C PRO A 35 -9.15 -30.44 -5.69
N GLN A 36 -10.39 -30.83 -5.98
CA GLN A 36 -10.80 -31.34 -7.29
C GLN A 36 -11.31 -30.20 -8.17
N GLU A 37 -10.98 -30.33 -9.44
CA GLU A 37 -11.29 -29.45 -10.56
C GLU A 37 -12.79 -29.12 -10.66
N SER A 38 -13.10 -27.84 -10.78
CA SER A 38 -14.34 -27.36 -11.39
C SER A 38 -14.01 -26.16 -12.27
N ASN A 39 -14.06 -26.40 -13.58
CA ASN A 39 -13.98 -25.38 -14.61
C ASN A 39 -15.27 -24.58 -14.56
N THR A 40 -15.17 -23.29 -14.25
CA THR A 40 -16.20 -22.31 -14.60
C THR A 40 -15.49 -21.02 -15.01
N GLU A 41 -15.69 -20.69 -16.27
CA GLU A 41 -15.23 -19.50 -16.95
C GLU A 41 -15.63 -18.23 -16.18
N LEU A 42 -14.63 -17.44 -15.79
CA LEU A 42 -14.82 -16.02 -15.61
C LEU A 42 -13.54 -15.29 -16.06
N SER A 43 -13.74 -14.45 -17.06
CA SER A 43 -12.79 -13.58 -17.76
C SER A 43 -11.65 -13.05 -16.90
N SER A 44 -10.47 -13.63 -17.08
CA SER A 44 -9.20 -12.98 -16.75
C SER A 44 -8.84 -12.04 -17.89
N SER A 45 -9.04 -10.74 -17.68
CA SER A 45 -8.45 -9.71 -18.52
C SER A 45 -6.92 -9.77 -18.34
N ARG A 46 -6.30 -10.50 -19.26
CA ARG A 46 -4.88 -10.42 -19.63
C ARG A 46 -4.43 -8.95 -19.60
N ILE A 47 -3.63 -8.57 -18.60
CA ILE A 47 -2.79 -7.36 -18.69
C ILE A 47 -1.65 -7.75 -19.62
N GLU A 48 -1.95 -7.68 -20.91
CA GLU A 48 -0.99 -7.66 -21.99
C GLU A 48 -0.17 -6.40 -21.82
N ASN A 49 1.16 -6.56 -21.83
CA ASN A 49 2.10 -5.45 -21.92
C ASN A 49 1.91 -4.77 -23.28
N GLU A 50 0.96 -3.84 -23.36
CA GLU A 50 0.79 -2.96 -24.51
C GLU A 50 1.80 -1.80 -24.39
N PRO A 51 2.76 -1.68 -25.33
CA PRO A 51 3.56 -0.47 -25.43
C PRO A 51 2.64 0.66 -25.92
N PHE A 52 2.59 1.76 -25.17
CA PHE A 52 1.85 2.98 -25.49
C PHE A 52 1.81 3.26 -27.02
N PRO A 53 0.62 3.23 -27.66
CA PRO A 53 0.49 3.55 -29.07
C PRO A 53 0.54 5.07 -29.19
N GLY A 54 1.66 5.61 -29.66
CA GLY A 54 1.78 7.07 -29.79
C GLY A 54 3.14 7.66 -30.12
N LEU A 55 4.16 6.88 -30.49
CA LEU A 55 5.46 7.42 -30.94
C LEU A 55 6.03 6.75 -32.20
N GLU A 56 5.25 5.90 -32.87
CA GLU A 56 5.61 5.21 -34.12
C GLU A 56 5.34 6.05 -35.38
N LEU A 57 5.77 7.32 -35.38
CA LEU A 57 5.79 8.12 -36.61
C LEU A 57 7.09 8.88 -36.85
N VAL A 58 8.23 8.36 -36.39
CA VAL A 58 9.56 8.65 -36.99
C VAL A 58 10.46 7.43 -36.83
N SER A 59 10.13 6.30 -37.46
CA SER A 59 11.10 5.19 -37.63
C SER A 59 11.16 4.64 -39.06
N GLN A 60 10.45 5.27 -40.00
CA GLN A 60 10.58 4.95 -41.42
C GLN A 60 11.04 6.18 -42.20
N THR A 61 12.32 6.49 -42.08
CA THR A 61 13.03 7.23 -43.12
C THR A 61 14.25 6.44 -43.50
N ARG A 62 14.19 5.95 -44.73
CA ARG A 62 15.28 5.50 -45.62
C ARG A 62 16.68 5.91 -45.12
N PRO A 63 17.70 5.04 -45.22
CA PRO A 63 19.06 5.41 -44.83
C PRO A 63 19.45 6.72 -45.52
N PRO A 64 20.01 7.70 -44.79
CA PRO A 64 20.53 8.90 -45.42
C PRO A 64 21.63 8.48 -46.39
N PRO A 65 21.75 9.10 -47.58
CA PRO A 65 23.01 9.03 -48.30
C PRO A 65 24.08 9.56 -47.34
N THR A 66 25.11 8.75 -47.11
CA THR A 66 26.31 9.09 -46.36
C THR A 66 26.65 10.57 -46.53
N PRO A 67 26.61 11.41 -45.47
CA PRO A 67 27.29 12.68 -45.52
C PRO A 67 28.76 12.35 -45.43
N SER A 68 29.40 12.31 -46.59
CA SER A 68 30.84 12.39 -46.74
C SER A 68 31.37 13.39 -45.72
N SER A 69 32.31 12.93 -44.89
CA SER A 69 33.08 13.81 -44.02
C SER A 69 33.66 14.95 -44.87
N SER A 70 33.35 16.18 -44.51
CA SER A 70 34.19 17.39 -44.59
C SER A 70 33.27 18.59 -44.76
N GLY A 71 33.42 19.56 -43.86
CA GLY A 71 32.73 20.84 -43.96
C GLY A 71 33.07 21.53 -45.28
N LEU A 72 32.11 21.56 -46.19
CA LEU A 72 31.96 22.54 -47.26
C LEU A 72 30.58 22.32 -47.88
N PRO A 73 29.80 23.37 -48.15
CA PRO A 73 28.47 23.23 -48.73
C PRO A 73 28.58 22.55 -50.10
N GLN A 74 27.84 21.44 -50.25
CA GLN A 74 27.70 20.72 -51.50
C GLN A 74 27.22 21.69 -52.59
N VAL A 75 28.08 21.91 -53.57
CA VAL A 75 27.80 22.68 -54.77
C VAL A 75 26.70 21.95 -55.54
N VAL A 76 25.45 22.41 -55.39
CA VAL A 76 24.44 22.19 -56.42
C VAL A 76 24.84 23.15 -57.55
N THR A 77 25.66 22.65 -58.47
CA THR A 77 25.98 23.31 -59.73
C THR A 77 24.76 23.24 -60.63
N GLU A 78 23.75 24.05 -60.34
CA GLU A 78 22.66 24.26 -61.28
C GLU A 78 22.16 25.68 -61.16
N ASN A 79 23.02 26.61 -61.59
CA ASN A 79 22.63 27.94 -62.03
C ASN A 79 23.66 28.35 -63.09
N GLU A 80 23.48 27.77 -64.28
CA GLU A 80 23.94 28.40 -65.51
C GLU A 80 23.45 29.86 -65.49
N PRO A 81 24.34 30.86 -65.65
CA PRO A 81 23.91 32.25 -65.69
C PRO A 81 22.97 32.40 -66.88
N ARG A 82 21.65 32.45 -66.61
CA ARG A 82 20.66 32.80 -67.63
C ARG A 82 21.03 34.19 -68.12
N ASP A 83 21.68 34.24 -69.28
CA ASP A 83 21.89 35.47 -70.04
C ASP A 83 20.51 36.02 -70.35
N ILE A 84 20.06 36.96 -69.52
CA ILE A 84 18.84 37.71 -69.75
C ILE A 84 19.04 38.40 -71.09
N PRO A 85 18.23 38.09 -72.12
CA PRO A 85 18.36 38.72 -73.42
C PRO A 85 18.37 40.22 -73.21
N ARG A 86 19.38 40.92 -73.75
CA ARG A 86 19.44 42.39 -73.65
C ARG A 86 18.27 42.95 -74.43
N ILE A 87 17.16 43.21 -73.75
CA ILE A 87 15.98 43.82 -74.33
C ILE A 87 16.38 45.24 -74.70
N ASN A 88 16.51 45.52 -76.00
CA ASN A 88 16.62 46.88 -76.51
C ASN A 88 15.28 47.58 -76.27
N ALA A 89 15.14 48.19 -75.08
CA ALA A 89 13.88 48.76 -74.60
C ALA A 89 13.39 49.97 -75.42
N PHE A 90 14.24 50.56 -76.27
CA PHE A 90 13.88 51.71 -77.10
C PHE A 90 14.44 51.60 -78.51
N ASP A 91 13.54 51.47 -79.49
CA ASP A 91 13.87 51.47 -80.91
C ASP A 91 13.90 52.92 -81.43
N THR A 92 15.11 53.44 -81.65
CA THR A 92 15.33 54.79 -82.17
C THR A 92 14.89 54.95 -83.62
N HIS A 93 14.95 53.89 -84.43
CA HIS A 93 14.64 53.97 -85.85
C HIS A 93 13.13 54.13 -86.05
N ARG A 94 12.34 53.24 -85.43
CA ARG A 94 10.87 53.31 -85.50
C ARG A 94 10.32 54.64 -84.95
N PHE A 95 10.94 55.16 -83.88
CA PHE A 95 10.55 56.44 -83.30
C PHE A 95 10.81 57.62 -84.24
N VAL A 96 11.96 57.65 -84.91
CA VAL A 96 12.30 58.70 -85.88
C VAL A 96 11.44 58.61 -87.13
N THR A 97 11.23 57.40 -87.68
CA THR A 97 10.37 57.19 -88.86
C THR A 97 8.92 57.62 -88.60
N ALA A 98 8.42 57.48 -87.37
CA ALA A 98 7.10 57.98 -87.00
C ALA A 98 7.05 59.52 -86.92
N LEU A 99 8.10 60.16 -86.40
CA LEU A 99 8.18 61.61 -86.25
C LEU A 99 8.43 62.34 -87.57
N GLU A 100 9.14 61.73 -88.51
CA GLU A 100 9.40 62.29 -89.84
C GLU A 100 8.14 62.45 -90.69
N ARG A 101 7.03 61.80 -90.32
CA ARG A 101 5.71 62.01 -90.96
C ARG A 101 5.05 63.34 -90.55
N THR A 102 5.47 63.95 -89.46
CA THR A 102 4.80 65.14 -88.87
C THR A 102 5.76 66.32 -88.71
N PHE A 103 7.06 66.06 -88.56
CA PHE A 103 8.08 67.08 -88.31
C PHE A 103 9.23 66.97 -89.30
N PRO A 104 9.92 68.08 -89.60
CA PRO A 104 11.14 68.03 -90.39
C PRO A 104 12.21 67.20 -89.68
N THR A 105 12.97 66.45 -90.47
CA THR A 105 14.04 65.52 -90.04
C THR A 105 14.97 66.05 -88.92
N PRO A 106 15.46 67.31 -88.94
CA PRO A 106 16.32 67.81 -87.85
C PRO A 106 15.61 67.89 -86.48
N VAL A 107 14.31 68.22 -86.47
CA VAL A 107 13.52 68.30 -85.23
C VAL A 107 13.22 66.90 -84.69
N ALA A 108 12.85 65.97 -85.57
CA ALA A 108 12.61 64.56 -85.22
C ALA A 108 13.85 63.90 -84.58
N ARG A 109 15.04 64.13 -85.14
CA ARG A 109 16.30 63.62 -84.56
C ARG A 109 16.61 64.25 -83.19
N THR A 110 16.32 65.53 -83.01
CA THR A 110 16.56 66.24 -81.75
C THR A 110 15.63 65.71 -80.66
N LEU A 111 14.36 65.52 -80.99
CA LEU A 111 13.38 64.94 -80.07
C LEU A 111 13.74 63.50 -79.68
N MET A 112 14.20 62.68 -80.63
CA MET A 112 14.71 61.33 -80.33
C MET A 112 15.90 61.35 -79.38
N ARG A 113 16.85 62.26 -79.58
CA ARG A 113 18.01 62.38 -78.68
C ARG A 113 17.57 62.80 -77.27
N ALA A 114 16.62 63.73 -77.17
CA ALA A 114 16.07 64.18 -75.89
C ALA A 114 15.31 63.06 -75.15
N THR A 115 14.44 62.33 -75.85
CA THR A 115 13.69 61.21 -75.25
C THR A 115 14.61 60.06 -74.86
N ARG A 116 15.59 59.72 -75.70
CA ARG A 116 16.63 58.72 -75.37
C ARG A 116 17.41 59.11 -74.13
N ALA A 117 17.83 60.38 -74.01
CA ALA A 117 18.55 60.87 -72.84
C ALA A 117 17.71 60.75 -71.56
N LEU A 118 16.43 61.16 -71.61
CA LEU A 118 15.51 61.03 -70.47
C LEU A 118 15.31 59.56 -70.07
N LEU A 119 15.17 58.66 -71.05
CA LEU A 119 14.98 57.22 -70.81
C LEU A 119 16.20 56.61 -70.11
N VAL A 120 17.41 56.95 -70.56
CA VAL A 120 18.66 56.46 -69.96
C VAL A 120 18.76 56.90 -68.49
N VAL A 121 18.42 58.16 -68.19
CA VAL A 121 18.45 58.66 -66.81
C VAL A 121 17.44 57.94 -65.92
N ARG A 122 16.19 57.77 -66.40
CA ARG A 122 15.14 57.09 -65.62
C ARG A 122 15.44 55.60 -65.43
N PHE A 123 15.92 54.93 -66.48
CA PHE A 123 16.27 53.52 -66.42
C PHE A 123 17.47 53.26 -65.51
N GLY A 124 18.45 54.18 -65.49
CA GLY A 124 19.55 54.14 -64.54
C GLY A 124 19.08 54.16 -63.08
N ARG A 125 18.13 55.03 -62.74
CA ARG A 125 17.56 55.11 -61.39
C ARG A 125 16.76 53.86 -61.01
N VAL A 126 15.90 53.38 -61.92
CA VAL A 126 15.11 52.15 -61.69
C VAL A 126 16.02 50.93 -61.56
N LYS A 127 17.12 50.84 -62.32
CA LYS A 127 18.11 49.76 -62.20
C LYS A 127 18.89 49.81 -60.89
N GLN A 128 19.03 50.98 -60.25
CA GLN A 128 19.63 51.07 -58.92
C GLN A 128 18.65 50.63 -57.82
N GLU A 129 17.35 50.86 -58.01
CA GLU A 129 16.29 50.44 -57.07
C GLU A 129 15.92 48.95 -57.22
N ILE A 130 15.93 48.44 -58.44
CA ILE A 130 15.77 47.01 -58.73
C ILE A 130 17.15 46.38 -58.54
N PHE A 131 17.40 45.89 -57.33
CA PHE A 131 18.60 45.12 -57.00
C PHE A 131 18.96 44.14 -58.12
N GLY A 132 20.25 44.11 -58.48
CA GLY A 132 20.73 43.24 -59.53
C GLY A 132 20.45 41.79 -59.16
N VAL A 133 20.11 40.96 -60.16
CA VAL A 133 19.89 39.51 -60.02
C VAL A 133 20.99 38.84 -59.18
N ARG A 134 22.23 39.31 -59.31
CA ARG A 134 23.39 38.83 -58.54
C ARG A 134 23.32 39.08 -57.03
N ASP A 135 22.75 40.20 -56.60
CA ASP A 135 22.58 40.51 -55.17
C ASP A 135 21.47 39.65 -54.55
N LEU A 136 20.38 39.44 -55.31
CA LEU A 136 19.33 38.50 -54.93
C LEU A 136 19.87 37.07 -54.81
N ASP A 137 20.69 36.62 -55.77
CA ASP A 137 21.31 35.29 -55.74
C ASP A 137 22.26 35.13 -54.53
N ASN A 138 23.03 36.16 -54.21
CA ASN A 138 23.92 36.16 -53.04
C ASN A 138 23.14 36.10 -51.71
N GLN A 139 22.08 36.89 -51.58
CA GLN A 139 21.20 36.85 -50.41
C GLN A 139 20.51 35.48 -50.27
N ALA A 140 20.05 34.91 -51.39
CA ALA A 140 19.47 33.57 -51.42
C ALA A 140 20.49 32.50 -50.97
N TYR A 141 21.76 32.63 -51.35
CA TYR A 141 22.83 31.75 -50.89
C TYR A 141 23.05 31.84 -49.38
N LEU A 142 23.18 33.05 -48.82
CA LEU A 142 23.35 33.26 -47.38
C LEU A 142 22.15 32.72 -46.58
N PHE A 143 20.93 32.95 -47.07
CA PHE A 143 19.73 32.41 -46.44
C PHE A 143 19.72 30.87 -46.46
N ARG A 144 20.10 30.25 -47.58
CA ARG A 144 20.19 28.80 -47.68
C ARG A 144 21.28 28.22 -46.78
N ALA A 145 22.41 28.90 -46.64
CA ALA A 145 23.46 28.53 -45.70
C ALA A 145 22.95 28.59 -44.25
N ALA A 146 22.34 29.70 -43.84
CA ALA A 146 21.75 29.86 -42.50
C ALA A 146 20.65 28.83 -42.21
N LEU A 147 19.80 28.51 -43.20
CA LEU A 147 18.80 27.46 -43.06
C LEU A 147 19.42 26.06 -42.95
N SER A 148 20.54 25.80 -43.62
CA SER A 148 21.26 24.55 -43.47
C SER A 148 21.85 24.43 -42.07
N GLU A 149 22.46 25.49 -41.57
CA GLU A 149 23.00 25.58 -40.23
C GLU A 149 21.92 25.38 -39.17
N LEU A 150 20.79 26.09 -39.27
CA LEU A 150 19.66 25.94 -38.36
C LEU A 150 19.09 24.51 -38.36
N ARG A 151 18.99 23.86 -39.53
CA ARG A 151 18.54 22.46 -39.60
C ARG A 151 19.50 21.53 -38.90
N THR A 152 20.80 21.72 -39.10
CA THR A 152 21.81 20.90 -38.42
C THR A 152 21.78 21.14 -36.91
N GLU A 153 21.69 22.39 -36.47
CA GLU A 153 21.62 22.76 -35.06
C GLU A 153 20.37 22.19 -34.40
N LEU A 154 19.20 22.33 -35.03
CA LEU A 154 17.94 21.76 -34.55
C LEU A 154 18.01 20.24 -34.44
N THR A 155 18.56 19.57 -35.45
CA THR A 155 18.71 18.10 -35.44
C THR A 155 19.66 17.65 -34.34
N MET A 156 20.76 18.38 -34.11
CA MET A 156 21.70 18.09 -33.02
C MET A 156 21.08 18.35 -31.65
N ARG A 157 20.38 19.48 -31.48
CA ARG A 157 19.69 19.83 -30.22
C ARG A 157 18.62 18.81 -29.87
N THR A 158 17.72 18.49 -30.80
CA THR A 158 16.68 17.48 -30.58
C THR A 158 17.28 16.12 -30.25
N ARG A 159 18.33 15.67 -30.96
CA ARG A 159 18.99 14.40 -30.64
C ARG A 159 19.64 14.40 -29.25
N SER A 160 20.24 15.51 -28.84
CA SER A 160 20.78 15.69 -27.49
C SER A 160 19.69 15.65 -26.42
N GLU A 161 18.56 16.35 -26.65
CA GLU A 161 17.41 16.35 -25.74
C GLU A 161 16.79 14.96 -25.61
N PHE A 162 16.62 14.23 -26.72
CA PHE A 162 16.15 12.85 -26.68
C PHE A 162 17.10 11.92 -25.93
N ALA A 163 18.42 12.10 -26.08
CA ALA A 163 19.40 11.35 -25.32
C ALA A 163 19.33 11.66 -23.81
N ALA A 164 19.17 12.93 -23.45
CA ALA A 164 18.99 13.37 -22.07
C ALA A 164 17.69 12.81 -21.45
N LEU A 165 16.57 12.92 -22.17
CA LEU A 165 15.27 12.39 -21.75
C LEU A 165 15.32 10.87 -21.56
N ARG A 166 15.97 10.14 -22.48
CA ARG A 166 16.14 8.69 -22.36
C ARG A 166 16.99 8.33 -21.14
N THR A 167 18.02 9.10 -20.84
CA THR A 167 18.87 8.90 -19.66
C THR A 167 18.08 9.16 -18.37
N ALA A 168 17.31 10.25 -18.32
CA ALA A 168 16.45 10.57 -17.18
C ALA A 168 15.35 9.52 -16.97
N SER A 169 14.72 9.05 -18.05
CA SER A 169 13.72 7.98 -17.99
C SER A 169 14.31 6.67 -17.48
N ASN A 170 15.50 6.30 -17.93
CA ASN A 170 16.21 5.11 -17.43
C ASN A 170 16.62 5.24 -15.96
N ALA A 171 17.03 6.43 -15.52
CA ALA A 171 17.34 6.70 -14.11
C ALA A 171 16.08 6.54 -13.25
N LEU A 172 14.96 7.16 -13.65
CA LEU A 172 13.69 7.07 -12.94
C LEU A 172 13.18 5.62 -12.85
N ARG A 173 13.34 4.83 -13.93
CA ARG A 173 13.01 3.39 -13.90
C ARG A 173 13.81 2.63 -12.85
N ARG A 174 15.13 2.87 -12.77
CA ARG A 174 15.99 2.25 -11.75
C ARG A 174 15.58 2.67 -10.34
N GLU A 175 15.19 3.92 -10.13
CA GLU A 175 14.69 4.39 -8.84
C GLU A 175 13.38 3.71 -8.45
N VAL A 176 12.45 3.54 -9.40
CA VAL A 176 11.20 2.80 -9.18
C VAL A 176 11.48 1.33 -8.84
N ASP A 177 12.38 0.68 -9.57
CA ASP A 177 12.76 -0.72 -9.31
C ASP A 177 13.44 -0.87 -7.95
N ALA A 178 14.34 0.06 -7.59
CA ALA A 178 14.98 0.09 -6.29
C ALA A 178 13.97 0.31 -5.15
N LEU A 179 13.02 1.22 -5.33
CA LEU A 179 11.98 1.48 -4.34
C LEU A 179 11.04 0.28 -4.18
N ASN A 180 10.67 -0.38 -5.27
CA ASN A 180 9.87 -1.60 -5.24
C ASN A 180 10.61 -2.75 -4.54
N GLY A 181 11.91 -2.90 -4.80
CA GLY A 181 12.77 -3.86 -4.10
C GLY A 181 12.77 -3.60 -2.59
N LYS A 182 13.02 -2.35 -2.20
CA LYS A 182 13.01 -1.93 -0.79
C LYS A 182 11.65 -2.16 -0.13
N MET A 183 10.55 -1.80 -0.79
CA MET A 183 9.20 -2.01 -0.24
C MET A 183 8.91 -3.50 -0.01
N LYS A 184 9.34 -4.38 -0.92
CA LYS A 184 9.19 -5.83 -0.74
C LYS A 184 10.02 -6.37 0.42
N GLU A 185 11.25 -5.88 0.57
CA GLU A 185 12.10 -6.20 1.70
C GLU A 185 11.48 -5.73 3.02
N ASP A 186 11.06 -4.47 3.10
CA ASP A 186 10.42 -3.89 4.29
C ASP A 186 9.13 -4.66 4.66
N ILE A 187 8.30 -5.02 3.68
CA ILE A 187 7.11 -5.86 3.91
C ILE A 187 7.50 -7.26 4.37
N GLY A 188 8.53 -7.86 3.79
CA GLY A 188 9.04 -9.17 4.20
C GLY A 188 9.55 -9.18 5.63
N THR A 189 10.31 -8.15 6.01
CA THR A 189 10.81 -7.94 7.37
C THR A 189 9.66 -7.72 8.35
N LEU A 190 8.73 -6.81 8.05
CA LEU A 190 7.57 -6.57 8.91
C LEU A 190 6.70 -7.83 9.07
N LYS A 191 6.52 -8.61 8.01
CA LYS A 191 5.82 -9.88 8.09
C LYS A 191 6.55 -10.86 9.02
N HIS A 192 7.86 -10.98 8.88
CA HIS A 192 8.66 -11.85 9.73
C HIS A 192 8.62 -11.41 11.20
N ASP A 193 8.72 -10.12 11.46
CA ASP A 193 8.62 -9.55 12.80
C ASP A 193 7.25 -9.84 13.43
N ILE A 194 6.16 -9.65 12.68
CA ILE A 194 4.80 -9.98 13.14
C ILE A 194 4.66 -11.48 13.41
N ASP A 195 5.14 -12.35 12.51
CA ASP A 195 5.08 -13.80 12.70
C ASP A 195 5.90 -14.23 13.93
N MET A 196 7.04 -13.59 14.18
CA MET A 196 7.87 -13.81 15.36
C MET A 196 7.14 -13.37 16.63
N ASP A 197 6.55 -12.17 16.65
CA ASP A 197 5.82 -11.63 17.80
C ASP A 197 4.58 -12.48 18.12
N ILE A 198 3.82 -12.91 17.10
CA ILE A 198 2.68 -13.81 17.28
C ILE A 198 3.14 -15.15 17.87
N ASN A 199 4.23 -15.71 17.35
CA ASN A 199 4.76 -16.97 17.88
C ASN A 199 5.29 -16.81 19.30
N ASN A 200 5.92 -15.68 19.62
CA ASN A 200 6.37 -15.35 20.97
C ASN A 200 5.19 -15.25 21.94
N HIS A 201 4.13 -14.49 21.59
CA HIS A 201 2.92 -14.39 22.40
C HIS A 201 2.20 -15.73 22.57
N LYS A 202 2.14 -16.55 21.52
CA LYS A 202 1.57 -17.91 21.60
C LYS A 202 2.41 -18.80 22.53
N ASN A 203 3.73 -18.69 22.47
CA ASN A 203 4.63 -19.42 23.36
C ASN A 203 4.49 -18.96 24.81
N GLU A 204 4.43 -17.64 25.06
CA GLU A 204 4.21 -17.02 26.37
C GLU A 204 2.87 -17.46 26.97
N THR A 205 1.78 -17.37 26.19
CA THR A 205 0.46 -17.84 26.63
C THR A 205 0.48 -19.34 26.96
N ARG A 206 1.21 -20.13 26.18
CA ARG A 206 1.37 -21.57 26.43
C ARG A 206 2.23 -21.85 27.65
N SER A 207 3.27 -21.07 27.91
CA SER A 207 4.07 -21.20 29.14
C SER A 207 3.24 -20.82 30.36
N ASP A 208 2.46 -19.75 30.29
CA ASP A 208 1.59 -19.32 31.39
C ASP A 208 0.50 -20.34 31.68
N ALA A 209 -0.09 -20.93 30.64
CA ALA A 209 -1.04 -22.02 30.78
C ALA A 209 -0.41 -23.23 31.51
N LYS A 210 0.83 -23.60 31.16
CA LYS A 210 1.56 -24.69 31.85
C LYS A 210 1.89 -24.33 33.30
N VAL A 211 2.27 -23.08 33.58
CA VAL A 211 2.52 -22.61 34.95
C VAL A 211 1.24 -22.71 35.79
N ASN A 212 0.10 -22.30 35.23
CA ASN A 212 -1.19 -22.43 35.90
C ASN A 212 -1.59 -23.90 36.12
N GLU A 213 -1.35 -24.78 35.15
CA GLU A 213 -1.60 -26.22 35.29
C GLU A 213 -0.76 -26.83 36.42
N LEU A 214 0.54 -26.51 36.48
CA LEU A 214 1.41 -26.93 37.57
C LEU A 214 0.96 -26.38 38.94
N ALA A 215 0.51 -25.13 38.99
CA ALA A 215 -0.01 -24.53 40.22
C ALA A 215 -1.29 -25.22 40.71
N ILE A 216 -2.18 -25.61 39.80
CA ILE A 216 -3.39 -26.40 40.12
C ILE A 216 -3.00 -27.77 40.65
N GLU A 217 -2.04 -28.46 40.01
CA GLU A 217 -1.55 -29.76 40.45
C GLU A 217 -0.89 -29.67 41.83
N GLU A 218 -0.06 -28.65 42.07
CA GLU A 218 0.55 -28.41 43.38
C GLU A 218 -0.52 -28.14 44.45
N LEU A 219 -1.52 -27.32 44.16
CA LEU A 219 -2.62 -27.03 45.08
C LEU A 219 -3.43 -28.29 45.39
N ASN A 220 -3.72 -29.12 44.39
CA ASN A 220 -4.44 -30.38 44.56
C ASN A 220 -3.63 -31.36 45.44
N HIS A 221 -2.33 -31.47 45.18
CA HIS A 221 -1.43 -32.30 45.99
C HIS A 221 -1.36 -31.80 47.44
N ARG A 222 -1.19 -30.48 47.65
CA ARG A 222 -1.22 -29.88 48.98
C ARG A 222 -2.55 -30.08 49.70
N ALA A 223 -3.68 -29.95 49.00
CA ALA A 223 -5.00 -30.20 49.56
C ALA A 223 -5.17 -31.66 49.98
N THR A 224 -4.71 -32.60 49.15
CA THR A 224 -4.73 -34.04 49.45
C THR A 224 -3.93 -34.38 50.70
N ILE A 225 -2.72 -33.83 50.85
CA ILE A 225 -1.90 -34.01 52.06
C ILE A 225 -2.62 -33.45 53.28
N LYS A 226 -3.13 -32.21 53.21
CA LYS A 226 -3.87 -31.59 54.33
C LYS A 226 -5.09 -32.39 54.75
N ILE A 227 -5.82 -32.98 53.79
CA ILE A 227 -6.95 -33.88 54.09
C ILE A 227 -6.49 -35.16 54.79
N SER A 228 -5.35 -35.73 54.39
CA SER A 228 -4.74 -36.87 55.07
C SER A 228 -4.31 -36.54 56.51
N ASP A 229 -3.70 -35.36 56.71
CA ASP A 229 -3.30 -34.87 58.04
C ASP A 229 -4.54 -34.65 58.93
N LEU A 230 -5.59 -34.01 58.41
CA LEU A 230 -6.85 -33.83 59.14
C LEU A 230 -7.52 -35.17 59.48
N ARG A 231 -7.50 -36.14 58.57
CA ARG A 231 -8.05 -37.48 58.83
C ARG A 231 -7.28 -38.18 59.94
N THR A 232 -5.95 -38.11 59.92
CA THR A 232 -5.11 -38.70 60.97
C THR A 232 -5.29 -37.96 62.30
N GLU A 233 -5.43 -36.64 62.31
CA GLU A 233 -5.76 -35.85 63.51
C GLU A 233 -7.12 -36.25 64.10
N ILE A 234 -8.14 -36.48 63.27
CA ILE A 234 -9.45 -36.99 63.73
C ILE A 234 -9.33 -38.40 64.30
N GLU A 235 -8.57 -39.29 63.66
CA GLU A 235 -8.33 -40.65 64.17
C GLU A 235 -7.58 -40.62 65.50
N GLN A 236 -6.58 -39.75 65.64
CA GLN A 236 -5.88 -39.51 66.90
C GLN A 236 -6.85 -38.98 67.97
N ALA A 237 -7.68 -37.99 67.64
CA ALA A 237 -8.69 -37.46 68.56
C ALA A 237 -9.69 -38.53 69.01
N LYS A 238 -10.16 -39.40 68.09
CA LYS A 238 -10.99 -40.56 68.41
C LYS A 238 -10.29 -41.51 69.37
N TRP A 239 -9.03 -41.86 69.11
CA TRP A 239 -8.22 -42.71 69.98
C TRP A 239 -8.06 -42.13 71.39
N VAL A 240 -7.78 -40.83 71.49
CA VAL A 240 -7.63 -40.13 72.76
C VAL A 240 -8.97 -40.08 73.52
N ASN A 241 -10.08 -39.80 72.82
CA ASN A 241 -11.39 -39.73 73.47
C ASN A 241 -11.86 -41.12 73.96
N VAL A 242 -11.64 -42.17 73.16
CA VAL A 242 -11.95 -43.56 73.55
C VAL A 242 -11.08 -43.99 74.73
N SER A 243 -9.77 -43.75 74.70
CA SER A 243 -8.88 -44.12 75.81
C SER A 243 -9.24 -43.43 77.12
N ARG A 244 -9.53 -42.11 77.08
CA ARG A 244 -10.03 -41.37 78.26
C ARG A 244 -11.36 -41.92 78.77
N GLY A 245 -12.29 -42.25 77.87
CA GLY A 245 -13.56 -42.88 78.24
C GLY A 245 -13.37 -44.24 78.91
N VAL A 246 -12.51 -45.10 78.36
CA VAL A 246 -12.16 -46.41 78.93
C VAL A 246 -11.54 -46.24 80.32
N LEU A 247 -10.55 -45.36 80.48
CA LEU A 247 -9.96 -45.03 81.79
C LEU A 247 -11.02 -44.56 82.79
N GLY A 248 -11.95 -43.71 82.35
CA GLY A 248 -13.08 -43.25 83.16
C GLY A 248 -13.94 -44.42 83.66
N VAL A 249 -14.40 -45.29 82.77
CA VAL A 249 -15.21 -46.49 83.13
C VAL A 249 -14.44 -47.42 84.05
N LEU A 250 -13.18 -47.69 83.74
CA LEU A 250 -12.31 -48.59 84.50
C LEU A 250 -12.00 -48.03 85.91
N SER A 251 -12.02 -46.71 86.09
CA SER A 251 -11.96 -46.06 87.41
C SER A 251 -13.30 -46.02 88.15
N LEU A 252 -14.42 -45.87 87.43
CA LEU A 252 -15.76 -45.75 88.00
C LEU A 252 -16.24 -47.08 88.60
N VAL A 253 -16.03 -48.20 87.90
CA VAL A 253 -16.47 -49.54 88.34
C VAL A 253 -15.93 -49.91 89.73
N PRO A 254 -14.61 -49.88 90.02
CA PRO A 254 -14.09 -50.20 91.34
C PRO A 254 -14.50 -49.18 92.40
N LEU A 255 -14.64 -47.90 92.05
CA LEU A 255 -15.16 -46.88 92.96
C LEU A 255 -16.59 -47.22 93.41
N VAL A 256 -17.46 -47.64 92.48
CA VAL A 256 -18.83 -48.07 92.79
C VAL A 256 -18.83 -49.31 93.68
N ILE A 257 -18.01 -50.32 93.37
CA ILE A 257 -17.87 -51.53 94.20
C ILE A 257 -17.42 -51.17 95.61
N LEU A 258 -16.42 -50.29 95.76
CA LEU A 258 -15.94 -49.82 97.05
C LEU A 258 -17.04 -49.09 97.84
N THR A 259 -17.84 -48.25 97.19
CA THR A 259 -18.98 -47.57 97.86
C THR A 259 -20.11 -48.53 98.25
N MET A 260 -20.32 -49.61 97.50
CA MET A 260 -21.28 -50.66 97.85
C MET A 260 -20.80 -51.51 99.03
N GLU A 261 -19.50 -51.79 99.12
CA GLU A 261 -18.89 -52.51 100.26
C GLU A 261 -18.82 -51.66 101.54
N LEU A 262 -18.82 -50.32 101.42
CA LEU A 262 -18.93 -49.42 102.58
C LEU A 262 -20.38 -49.13 103.00
N ALA A 263 -21.40 -49.65 102.31
CA ALA A 263 -22.80 -49.48 102.68
C ALA A 263 -23.25 -50.57 103.68
N PRO A 264 -23.68 -50.23 104.91
CA PRO A 264 -24.15 -51.22 105.88
C PRO A 264 -25.46 -51.89 105.41
N LYS A 265 -25.47 -53.22 105.40
CA LYS A 265 -26.59 -54.09 104.95
C LYS A 265 -27.76 -54.09 105.94
N PRO A 266 -29.01 -53.79 105.52
CA PRO A 266 -30.18 -54.01 106.37
C PRO A 266 -30.72 -55.47 106.29
N PRO A 267 -31.33 -55.99 107.39
CA PRO A 267 -31.71 -57.40 107.58
C PRO A 267 -33.10 -57.79 106.98
N LYS A 268 -33.34 -59.10 106.82
CA LYS A 268 -34.61 -59.78 106.45
C LYS A 268 -34.78 -61.05 107.32
N PRO A 269 -35.96 -61.72 107.38
CA PRO A 269 -37.39 -61.32 107.46
C PRO A 269 -38.12 -62.10 108.63
N VAL A 270 -39.48 -62.15 108.73
CA VAL A 270 -40.47 -63.29 108.87
C VAL A 270 -41.86 -62.80 109.48
N PRO A 271 -43.03 -63.54 109.54
CA PRO A 271 -44.12 -63.83 108.56
C PRO A 271 -45.62 -63.43 108.91
N VAL A 272 -46.49 -63.30 107.87
CA VAL A 272 -47.83 -63.94 107.53
C VAL A 272 -48.95 -64.05 108.63
N PRO A 273 -50.29 -63.79 108.41
CA PRO A 273 -51.16 -64.40 107.37
C PRO A 273 -52.32 -63.60 106.72
N THR A 274 -52.73 -64.11 105.54
CA THR A 274 -53.95 -63.83 104.72
C THR A 274 -55.20 -64.52 105.31
N PRO A 275 -56.47 -64.08 105.02
CA PRO A 275 -57.23 -64.62 103.88
C PRO A 275 -58.33 -63.69 103.22
N THR A 276 -58.31 -63.64 101.87
CA THR A 276 -59.40 -63.81 100.84
C THR A 276 -60.70 -62.97 100.66
N VAL A 277 -60.94 -62.64 99.36
CA VAL A 277 -62.18 -62.36 98.54
C VAL A 277 -62.89 -60.98 98.79
N ILE A 278 -63.29 -60.14 97.82
CA ILE A 278 -64.32 -60.28 96.75
C ILE A 278 -64.20 -59.18 95.66
N VAL A 279 -64.37 -59.62 94.40
CA VAL A 279 -64.98 -59.03 93.17
C VAL A 279 -65.48 -57.58 93.18
N GLU A 280 -65.11 -56.77 92.17
CA GLU A 280 -66.08 -56.09 91.26
C GLU A 280 -65.42 -55.62 89.94
N ARG A 281 -66.20 -55.74 88.86
CA ARG A 281 -65.93 -55.23 87.51
C ARG A 281 -66.22 -53.72 87.45
N GLU A 282 -65.55 -53.00 86.57
CA GLU A 282 -66.27 -52.19 85.58
C GLU A 282 -65.43 -51.93 84.32
N LYS A 283 -66.13 -51.69 83.23
CA LYS A 283 -65.74 -51.70 81.81
C LYS A 283 -66.13 -50.34 81.23
N LEU A 284 -65.31 -49.75 80.36
CA LEU A 284 -65.70 -48.83 79.26
C LEU A 284 -64.39 -48.41 78.55
N ASP A 285 -64.05 -49.02 77.42
CA ASP A 285 -64.46 -48.64 76.04
C ASP A 285 -64.00 -47.23 75.62
N LEU A 286 -63.05 -47.20 74.69
CA LEU A 286 -63.05 -46.54 73.37
C LEU A 286 -61.59 -46.19 73.01
N ARG A 287 -61.04 -46.27 71.79
CA ARG A 287 -61.35 -46.84 70.47
C ARG A 287 -60.37 -46.10 69.55
N GLU A 288 -59.59 -46.83 68.74
CA GLU A 288 -59.01 -46.39 67.45
C GLU A 288 -58.04 -45.17 67.43
N PHE A 289 -57.12 -44.96 66.49
CA PHE A 289 -56.87 -45.43 65.11
C PHE A 289 -55.35 -45.19 64.89
N GLU A 290 -54.53 -46.19 64.56
CA GLU A 290 -54.06 -46.57 63.21
C GLU A 290 -53.36 -45.49 62.36
N GLY A 291 -52.28 -45.92 61.66
CA GLY A 291 -51.62 -45.23 60.53
C GLY A 291 -50.31 -44.55 60.91
N ASN A 292 -49.12 -45.07 60.53
CA ASN A 292 -48.40 -44.83 59.26
C ASN A 292 -48.09 -43.31 59.04
N GLU A 293 -47.00 -42.85 58.45
CA GLU A 293 -46.07 -43.39 57.48
C GLU A 293 -44.88 -42.41 57.40
N SER A 294 -43.75 -42.94 56.98
CA SER A 294 -42.63 -42.31 56.27
C SER A 294 -42.82 -40.86 55.78
N THR A 295 -41.79 -40.02 55.92
CA THR A 295 -41.38 -39.11 54.84
C THR A 295 -39.96 -38.60 55.05
N SER A 296 -39.31 -38.43 53.90
CA SER A 296 -37.93 -38.03 53.57
C SER A 296 -37.25 -36.93 54.38
#